data_AF-A0AAD7G8S3-F1
#
_entry.id   AF-A0AAD7G8S3-F1
#
_cell.length_a   1.000
_cell.length_b   1.000
_cell.length_c   1.000
_cell.angle_alpha   90.00
_cell.angle_beta   90.00
_cell.angle_gamma   90.00
#
_symmetry.space_group_name_H-M   'P 1'
#
loop_
_entity.id
_entity.type
_entity.pdbx_description
1 polymer ?
#
loop_
_entity_poly.entity_id
_entity_poly.type
_entity_poly.pdbx_seq_one_letter_code
_entity_poly.pdbx_strand_id
1 'polypeptide(L)'
;MEHSAREERDIRDLIRQATASADKSGPLRRKTLNKLIDLTHTPYPSLKILAAKHIPDLFNDFPDEEEAAINAVYDLCEDQTTIVRKAGYDAITAVSKASNKWVKRNTDVLLQLLQSDEPDEVVVVKQALIAHLNLDPRVTLGVLCDQIMPALEAPADADELYMRDRLRTLVLAFLTGEAKQVVVERHAVPDSDAEHVLIDGLLAAIPKLGPTDTDIVVKDLLLHLRAYRPGSPQGTALLLTLLDKAQLCLKADAGQPTLATTRFYMDLMAYVVITKSLGSPTVLLGFYLPALVAKMRFLSPDDQISVICNMAETLAAGEEGDKGRDSPQFLLLRNQSVDASPNLFECLAKAGIAQERSRNACKVLLGCCLRRKATGWSLPTRFRSPLETLRAKSEQFKDVQDLIRVRNGLLFVSSVCLQHVLSVLPSL
;
A
#
# COMPACT_ATOMS: atom_id res chain seq x y z
N MET A 1 -34.99 -23.80 34.85
CA MET A 1 -34.32 -22.56 35.33
C MET A 1 -33.62 -22.77 36.67
N GLU A 2 -34.28 -23.26 37.73
CA GLU A 2 -33.63 -23.45 39.05
C GLU A 2 -32.45 -24.44 39.06
N HIS A 3 -32.53 -25.51 38.26
CA HIS A 3 -31.43 -26.49 38.16
C HIS A 3 -30.16 -25.89 37.55
N SER A 4 -30.29 -25.13 36.45
CA SER A 4 -29.17 -24.43 35.80
C SER A 4 -28.56 -23.35 36.71
N ALA A 5 -29.37 -22.61 37.48
CA ALA A 5 -28.87 -21.61 38.43
C ALA A 5 -28.15 -22.23 39.65
N ARG A 6 -28.47 -23.48 40.01
CA ARG A 6 -27.72 -24.23 41.03
C ARG A 6 -26.41 -24.76 40.45
N GLU A 7 -26.46 -25.37 39.27
CA GLU A 7 -25.27 -25.86 38.57
C GLU A 7 -24.26 -24.73 38.32
N GLU A 8 -24.72 -23.55 37.89
CA GLU A 8 -23.85 -22.38 37.68
C GLU A 8 -23.14 -21.94 38.97
N ARG A 9 -23.82 -22.00 40.12
CA ARG A 9 -23.20 -21.71 41.43
C ARG A 9 -22.13 -22.74 41.78
N ASP A 10 -22.46 -24.02 41.64
CA ASP A 10 -21.54 -25.12 41.95
C ASP A 10 -20.28 -25.05 41.06
N ILE A 11 -20.43 -24.69 39.78
CA ILE A 11 -19.32 -24.50 38.84
C ILE A 11 -18.48 -23.27 39.24
N ARG A 12 -19.10 -22.15 39.60
CA ARG A 12 -18.35 -20.96 40.05
C ARG A 12 -17.52 -21.24 41.30
N ASP A 13 -18.05 -22.02 42.23
CA ASP A 13 -17.31 -22.44 43.43
C ASP A 13 -16.15 -23.36 43.05
N LEU A 14 -16.34 -24.29 42.11
CA LEU A 14 -15.28 -25.15 41.59
C LEU A 14 -14.16 -24.32 40.92
N ILE A 15 -14.51 -23.36 40.07
CA ILE A 15 -13.56 -22.43 39.42
C ILE A 15 -12.79 -21.65 40.47
N ARG A 16 -13.47 -21.11 41.49
CA ARG A 16 -12.84 -20.35 42.58
C ARG A 16 -11.83 -21.20 43.36
N GLN A 17 -12.17 -22.45 43.65
CA GLN A 17 -11.25 -23.37 44.34
C GLN A 17 -10.06 -23.72 43.45
N ALA A 18 -10.29 -24.02 42.17
CA ALA A 18 -9.24 -24.35 41.22
C ALA A 18 -8.27 -23.18 40.98
N THR A 19 -8.79 -21.96 40.82
CA THR A 19 -8.00 -20.74 40.63
C THR A 19 -7.16 -20.38 41.87
N ALA A 20 -7.70 -20.62 43.08
CA ALA A 20 -7.00 -20.43 44.34
C ALA A 20 -5.98 -21.54 44.67
N SER A 21 -6.03 -22.68 43.97
CA SER A 21 -5.07 -23.78 44.18
C SER A 21 -3.63 -23.33 43.87
N ALA A 22 -2.73 -23.59 44.82
CA ALA A 22 -1.29 -23.38 44.64
C ALA A 22 -0.67 -24.40 43.67
N ASP A 23 -1.22 -25.61 43.64
CA ASP A 23 -0.82 -26.66 42.70
C ASP A 23 -1.45 -26.39 41.34
N LYS A 24 -0.64 -25.87 40.40
CA LYS A 24 -1.06 -25.48 39.05
C LYS A 24 -1.30 -26.67 38.13
N SER A 25 -0.53 -27.75 38.29
CA SER A 25 -0.70 -29.00 37.55
C SER A 25 -1.57 -30.03 38.27
N GLY A 26 -2.19 -29.63 39.38
CA GLY A 26 -2.97 -30.52 40.24
C GLY A 26 -4.26 -31.06 39.61
N PRO A 27 -4.76 -32.20 40.11
CA PRO A 27 -5.94 -32.88 39.56
C PRO A 27 -7.21 -32.02 39.64
N LEU A 28 -7.32 -31.13 40.63
CA LEU A 28 -8.47 -30.21 40.76
C LEU A 28 -8.54 -29.23 39.59
N ARG A 29 -7.42 -28.62 39.20
CA ARG A 29 -7.37 -27.67 38.08
C ARG A 29 -7.62 -28.38 36.76
N ARG A 30 -7.06 -29.58 36.56
CA ARG A 30 -7.31 -30.40 35.37
C ARG A 30 -8.78 -30.77 35.25
N LYS A 31 -9.38 -31.29 36.32
CA LYS A 31 -10.81 -31.61 36.37
C LYS A 31 -11.68 -30.39 36.07
N THR A 32 -11.27 -29.22 36.56
CA THR A 32 -11.99 -27.97 36.33
C THR A 32 -11.90 -27.55 34.86
N LEU A 33 -10.71 -27.60 34.24
CA LEU A 33 -10.55 -27.33 32.82
C LEU A 33 -11.43 -28.26 31.97
N ASN A 34 -11.38 -29.57 32.23
CA ASN A 34 -12.19 -30.54 31.48
C ASN A 34 -13.69 -30.27 31.66
N LYS A 35 -14.13 -29.92 32.87
CA LYS A 35 -15.52 -29.51 33.09
C LYS A 35 -15.87 -28.24 32.32
N LEU A 36 -14.98 -27.24 32.23
CA LEU A 36 -15.23 -26.02 31.44
C LEU A 36 -15.32 -26.33 29.94
N ILE A 37 -14.49 -27.25 29.44
CA ILE A 37 -14.57 -27.77 28.06
C ILE A 37 -15.96 -28.40 27.83
N ASP A 38 -16.42 -29.28 28.72
CA ASP A 38 -17.74 -29.91 28.58
C ASP A 38 -18.89 -28.87 28.56
N LEU A 39 -18.73 -27.75 29.27
CA LEU A 39 -19.76 -26.71 29.35
C LEU A 39 -20.01 -25.99 28.03
N THR A 40 -19.04 -25.95 27.11
CA THR A 40 -19.19 -25.29 25.80
C THR A 40 -20.28 -25.95 24.94
N HIS A 41 -20.57 -27.22 25.20
CA HIS A 41 -21.58 -28.01 24.49
C HIS A 41 -22.96 -28.05 25.17
N THR A 42 -23.11 -27.39 26.34
CA THR A 42 -24.41 -27.38 27.05
C THR A 42 -25.46 -26.53 26.32
N PRO A 43 -26.77 -26.72 26.54
CA PRO A 43 -27.78 -25.86 25.94
C PRO A 43 -27.93 -24.49 26.64
N TYR A 44 -27.12 -24.19 27.66
CA TYR A 44 -27.30 -23.02 28.53
C TYR A 44 -26.28 -21.92 28.23
N PRO A 45 -26.67 -20.80 27.61
CA PRO A 45 -25.75 -19.72 27.25
C PRO A 45 -24.94 -19.16 28.43
N SER A 46 -25.52 -19.08 29.64
CA SER A 46 -24.78 -18.57 30.81
C SER A 46 -23.60 -19.46 31.20
N LEU A 47 -23.73 -20.78 31.06
CA LEU A 47 -22.65 -21.73 31.33
C LEU A 47 -21.58 -21.70 30.24
N LYS A 48 -21.97 -21.52 28.97
CA LYS A 48 -21.03 -21.33 27.87
C LYS A 48 -20.18 -20.07 28.03
N ILE A 49 -20.81 -18.95 28.40
CA ILE A 49 -20.12 -17.68 28.69
C ILE A 49 -19.18 -17.85 29.89
N LEU A 50 -19.62 -18.59 30.92
CA LEU A 50 -18.77 -18.91 32.07
C LEU A 50 -17.54 -19.74 31.66
N ALA A 51 -17.72 -20.71 30.76
CA ALA A 51 -16.62 -21.49 30.19
C ALA A 51 -15.65 -20.60 29.40
N ALA A 52 -16.16 -19.79 28.47
CA ALA A 52 -15.36 -18.85 27.66
C ALA A 52 -14.44 -17.99 28.52
N LYS A 53 -14.97 -17.47 29.64
CA LYS A 53 -14.26 -16.59 30.55
C LYS A 53 -13.12 -17.28 31.31
N HIS A 54 -13.26 -18.57 31.64
CA HIS A 54 -12.39 -19.24 32.60
C HIS A 54 -11.50 -20.33 32.02
N ILE A 55 -11.77 -20.82 30.80
CA ILE A 55 -10.82 -21.68 30.08
C ILE A 55 -9.42 -21.05 30.01
N PRO A 56 -9.26 -19.74 29.66
CA PRO A 56 -7.94 -19.11 29.59
C PRO A 56 -7.15 -19.13 30.91
N ASP A 57 -7.82 -19.11 32.06
CA ASP A 57 -7.18 -19.08 33.40
C ASP A 57 -6.45 -20.39 33.76
N LEU A 58 -6.82 -21.49 33.08
CA LEU A 58 -6.31 -22.84 33.30
C LEU A 58 -5.56 -23.40 32.08
N PHE A 59 -5.60 -22.68 30.96
CA PHE A 59 -5.12 -23.16 29.65
C PHE A 59 -3.65 -23.63 29.67
N ASN A 60 -2.76 -22.83 30.25
CA ASN A 60 -1.32 -23.12 30.27
C ASN A 60 -0.88 -24.18 31.27
N ASP A 61 -1.75 -24.58 32.20
CA ASP A 61 -1.38 -25.54 33.22
C ASP A 61 -1.22 -26.95 32.66
N PHE A 62 -1.89 -27.22 31.53
CA PHE A 62 -2.04 -28.55 30.94
C PHE A 62 -1.70 -28.51 29.43
N PRO A 63 -0.41 -28.51 29.06
CA PRO A 63 0.01 -28.48 27.65
C PRO A 63 -0.59 -29.58 26.79
N ASP A 64 -0.92 -30.73 27.40
CA ASP A 64 -1.55 -31.89 26.77
C ASP A 64 -3.03 -31.69 26.45
N GLU A 65 -3.70 -30.72 27.08
CA GLU A 65 -5.13 -30.41 26.90
C GLU A 65 -5.36 -29.12 26.09
N GLU A 66 -4.29 -28.39 25.73
CA GLU A 66 -4.41 -27.09 25.06
C GLU A 66 -5.21 -27.15 23.75
N GLU A 67 -5.00 -28.19 22.93
CA GLU A 67 -5.73 -28.35 21.66
C GLU A 67 -7.22 -28.59 21.90
N ALA A 68 -7.58 -29.38 22.92
CA ALA A 68 -8.97 -29.60 23.30
C ALA A 68 -9.61 -28.30 23.82
N ALA A 69 -8.88 -27.56 24.66
CA ALA A 69 -9.36 -26.31 25.23
C ALA A 69 -9.56 -25.21 24.17
N ILE A 70 -8.65 -25.06 23.21
CA ILE A 70 -8.81 -24.06 22.14
C ILE A 70 -9.91 -24.44 21.15
N ASN A 71 -10.06 -25.73 20.82
CA ASN A 71 -11.17 -26.19 19.96
C ASN A 71 -12.52 -25.92 20.64
N ALA A 72 -12.62 -26.14 21.95
CA ALA A 72 -13.81 -25.78 22.71
C ALA A 72 -14.11 -24.26 22.66
N VAL A 73 -13.08 -23.40 22.62
CA VAL A 73 -13.25 -21.95 22.41
C VAL A 73 -13.71 -21.63 20.98
N TYR A 74 -13.23 -22.35 19.97
CA TYR A 74 -13.73 -22.18 18.60
C TYR A 74 -15.19 -22.61 18.45
N ASP A 75 -15.61 -23.68 19.11
CA ASP A 75 -17.03 -24.08 19.13
C ASP A 75 -17.93 -22.97 19.69
N LEU A 76 -17.44 -22.22 20.68
CA LEU A 76 -18.17 -21.05 21.22
C LEU A 76 -18.27 -19.91 20.21
N CYS A 77 -17.27 -19.74 19.34
CA CYS A 77 -17.25 -18.72 18.29
C CYS A 77 -18.29 -19.00 17.19
N GLU A 78 -18.73 -20.25 17.06
CA GLU A 78 -19.75 -20.71 16.12
C GLU A 78 -21.13 -20.92 16.78
N ASP A 79 -21.29 -20.53 18.06
CA ASP A 79 -22.54 -20.71 18.79
C ASP A 79 -23.72 -19.98 18.11
N GLN A 80 -24.94 -20.51 18.22
CA GLN A 80 -26.13 -19.88 17.65
C GLN A 80 -26.45 -18.51 18.32
N THR A 81 -25.97 -18.28 19.54
CA THR A 81 -26.23 -17.09 20.33
C THR A 81 -25.08 -16.08 20.20
N THR A 82 -25.36 -14.90 19.64
CA THR A 82 -24.38 -13.80 19.46
C THR A 82 -23.57 -13.45 20.71
N ILE A 83 -24.21 -13.42 21.89
CA ILE A 83 -23.50 -13.07 23.14
C ILE A 83 -22.49 -14.16 23.57
N VAL A 84 -22.75 -15.43 23.21
CA VAL A 84 -21.81 -16.53 23.44
C VAL A 84 -20.66 -16.42 22.44
N ARG A 85 -20.94 -16.15 21.16
CA ARG A 85 -19.91 -15.92 20.13
C ARG A 85 -18.94 -14.82 20.51
N LYS A 86 -19.46 -13.66 20.94
CA LYS A 86 -18.63 -12.54 21.43
C LYS A 86 -17.75 -12.94 22.62
N ALA A 87 -18.27 -13.71 23.56
CA ALA A 87 -17.47 -14.25 24.66
C ALA A 87 -16.39 -15.24 24.17
N GLY A 88 -16.67 -16.00 23.11
CA GLY A 88 -15.68 -16.82 22.41
C GLY A 88 -14.54 -15.99 21.81
N TYR A 89 -14.85 -14.88 21.13
CA TYR A 89 -13.84 -13.98 20.54
C TYR A 89 -12.93 -13.36 21.61
N ASP A 90 -13.50 -12.97 22.75
CA ASP A 90 -12.73 -12.51 23.90
C ASP A 90 -11.85 -13.62 24.48
N ALA A 91 -12.37 -14.86 24.52
CA ALA A 91 -11.62 -16.03 24.97
C ALA A 91 -10.44 -16.36 24.04
N ILE A 92 -10.59 -16.23 22.71
CA ILE A 92 -9.47 -16.36 21.74
C ILE A 92 -8.33 -15.41 22.13
N THR A 93 -8.66 -14.14 22.42
CA THR A 93 -7.67 -13.14 22.82
C THR A 93 -7.02 -13.49 24.16
N ALA A 94 -7.80 -13.95 25.12
CA ALA A 94 -7.29 -14.37 26.43
C ALA A 94 -6.38 -15.61 26.33
N VAL A 95 -6.70 -16.58 25.46
CA VAL A 95 -5.82 -17.73 25.18
C VAL A 95 -4.52 -17.29 24.52
N SER A 96 -4.57 -16.43 23.51
CA SER A 96 -3.36 -15.85 22.89
C SER A 96 -2.47 -15.14 23.92
N LYS A 97 -3.08 -14.42 24.86
CA LYS A 97 -2.36 -13.74 25.95
C LYS A 97 -1.76 -14.72 26.95
N ALA A 98 -2.43 -15.83 27.23
CA ALA A 98 -1.88 -16.88 28.07
C ALA A 98 -0.67 -17.52 27.36
N SER A 99 -0.78 -17.83 26.07
CA SER A 99 0.26 -18.54 25.32
C SER A 99 0.43 -17.98 23.91
N ASN A 100 1.52 -17.22 23.72
CA ASN A 100 1.83 -16.52 22.48
C ASN A 100 1.95 -17.45 21.25
N LYS A 101 2.17 -18.76 21.43
CA LYS A 101 2.24 -19.71 20.30
C LYS A 101 0.91 -19.79 19.53
N TRP A 102 -0.19 -19.43 20.17
CA TRP A 102 -1.52 -19.42 19.57
C TRP A 102 -1.83 -18.14 18.77
N VAL A 103 -1.06 -17.06 18.96
CA VAL A 103 -1.34 -15.76 18.32
C VAL A 103 -1.50 -15.88 16.81
N LYS A 104 -0.64 -16.65 16.13
CA LYS A 104 -0.72 -16.82 14.67
C LYS A 104 -2.05 -17.44 14.24
N ARG A 105 -2.40 -18.61 14.79
CA ARG A 105 -3.63 -19.35 14.45
C ARG A 105 -4.87 -18.56 14.85
N ASN A 106 -4.85 -17.97 16.04
CA ASN A 106 -5.95 -17.18 16.57
C ASN A 106 -6.18 -15.89 15.76
N THR A 107 -5.11 -15.25 15.27
CA THR A 107 -5.24 -14.13 14.34
C THR A 107 -5.93 -14.58 13.06
N ASP A 108 -5.54 -15.71 12.47
CA ASP A 108 -6.17 -16.22 11.24
C ASP A 108 -7.67 -16.47 11.44
N VAL A 109 -8.06 -17.12 12.54
CA VAL A 109 -9.47 -17.33 12.91
C VAL A 109 -10.21 -16.00 13.08
N LEU A 110 -9.64 -15.02 13.79
CA LEU A 110 -10.25 -13.70 13.94
C LEU A 110 -10.41 -12.97 12.60
N LEU A 111 -9.47 -13.14 11.66
CA LEU A 111 -9.63 -12.58 10.31
C LEU A 111 -10.78 -13.24 9.56
N GLN A 112 -10.96 -14.56 9.67
CA GLN A 112 -12.12 -15.22 9.07
C GLN A 112 -13.43 -14.68 9.66
N LEU A 113 -13.47 -14.43 10.98
CA LEU A 113 -14.62 -13.87 11.68
C LEU A 113 -14.92 -12.40 11.31
N LEU A 114 -14.00 -11.65 10.69
CA LEU A 114 -14.30 -10.31 10.14
C LEU A 114 -15.39 -10.35 9.07
N GLN A 115 -15.64 -11.52 8.47
CA GLN A 115 -16.65 -11.71 7.44
C GLN A 115 -18.07 -11.89 8.00
N SER A 116 -18.25 -11.83 9.33
CA SER A 116 -19.58 -11.88 9.95
C SER A 116 -20.49 -10.79 9.36
N ASP A 117 -21.73 -11.17 9.03
CA ASP A 117 -22.74 -10.24 8.55
C ASP A 117 -23.37 -9.43 9.69
N GLU A 118 -23.04 -9.75 10.96
CA GLU A 118 -23.51 -9.06 12.17
C GLU A 118 -22.54 -7.92 12.54
N PRO A 119 -22.90 -6.63 12.35
CA PRO A 119 -21.97 -5.52 12.55
C PRO A 119 -21.43 -5.41 13.97
N ASP A 120 -22.27 -5.72 14.97
CA ASP A 120 -21.88 -5.66 16.38
C ASP A 120 -20.86 -6.75 16.74
N GLU A 121 -20.79 -7.85 15.99
CA GLU A 121 -19.74 -8.87 16.16
C GLU A 121 -18.44 -8.40 15.53
N VAL A 122 -18.50 -7.83 14.33
CA VAL A 122 -17.33 -7.29 13.63
C VAL A 122 -16.61 -6.25 14.48
N VAL A 123 -17.33 -5.44 15.25
CA VAL A 123 -16.73 -4.50 16.21
C VAL A 123 -15.88 -5.22 17.27
N VAL A 124 -16.37 -6.32 17.85
CA VAL A 124 -15.65 -7.11 18.85
C VAL A 124 -14.45 -7.82 18.21
N VAL A 125 -14.61 -8.38 17.01
CA VAL A 125 -13.51 -9.01 16.26
C VAL A 125 -12.39 -8.01 15.97
N LYS A 126 -12.70 -6.79 15.54
CA LYS A 126 -11.72 -5.73 15.33
C LYS A 126 -10.97 -5.35 16.61
N GLN A 127 -11.66 -5.30 17.74
CA GLN A 127 -11.03 -5.06 19.05
C GLN A 127 -10.09 -6.22 19.43
N ALA A 128 -10.50 -7.47 19.19
CA ALA A 128 -9.66 -8.65 19.40
C ALA A 128 -8.40 -8.65 18.52
N LEU A 129 -8.51 -8.24 17.25
CA LEU A 129 -7.36 -8.08 16.35
C LEU A 129 -6.41 -6.97 16.79
N ILE A 130 -6.93 -5.83 17.27
CA ILE A 130 -6.12 -4.77 17.87
C ILE A 130 -5.40 -5.29 19.13
N ALA A 131 -6.06 -6.12 19.94
CA ALA A 131 -5.42 -6.76 21.08
C ALA A 131 -4.30 -7.70 20.64
N HIS A 132 -4.46 -8.47 19.56
CA HIS A 132 -3.40 -9.31 19.00
C HIS A 132 -2.22 -8.49 18.47
N LEU A 133 -2.47 -7.35 17.82
CA LEU A 133 -1.42 -6.39 17.45
C LEU A 133 -0.63 -5.89 18.67
N ASN A 134 -1.28 -5.71 19.81
CA ASN A 134 -0.59 -5.32 21.05
C ASN A 134 0.15 -6.48 21.74
N LEU A 135 -0.22 -7.73 21.46
CA LEU A 135 0.43 -8.93 22.03
C LEU A 135 1.69 -9.31 21.25
N ASP A 136 1.56 -9.46 19.93
CA ASP A 136 2.68 -9.77 19.03
C ASP A 136 2.42 -9.09 17.66
N PRO A 137 2.86 -7.83 17.49
CA PRO A 137 2.61 -7.09 16.26
C PRO A 137 3.29 -7.73 15.05
N ARG A 138 4.48 -8.33 15.23
CA ARG A 138 5.23 -8.96 14.15
C ARG A 138 4.46 -10.14 13.58
N VAL A 139 4.00 -11.06 14.43
CA VAL A 139 3.23 -12.24 14.00
C VAL A 139 1.89 -11.81 13.42
N THR A 140 1.18 -10.90 14.10
CA THR A 140 -0.16 -10.46 13.69
C THR A 140 -0.14 -9.75 12.33
N LEU A 141 0.82 -8.84 12.11
CA LEU A 141 1.01 -8.16 10.82
C LEU A 141 1.41 -9.14 9.71
N GLY A 142 2.21 -10.16 10.04
CA GLY A 142 2.54 -11.23 9.10
C GLY A 142 1.29 -11.93 8.58
N VAL A 143 0.38 -12.34 9.47
CA VAL A 143 -0.88 -12.99 9.08
C VAL A 143 -1.79 -12.04 8.29
N LEU A 144 -1.86 -10.76 8.67
CA LEU A 144 -2.61 -9.75 7.91
C LEU A 144 -2.07 -9.61 6.48
N CYS A 145 -0.75 -9.57 6.31
CA CYS A 145 -0.10 -9.54 5.00
C CYS A 145 -0.39 -10.80 4.18
N ASP A 146 -0.37 -11.99 4.80
CA ASP A 146 -0.71 -13.25 4.14
C ASP A 146 -2.14 -13.23 3.55
N GLN A 147 -3.09 -12.58 4.22
CA GLN A 147 -4.47 -12.44 3.73
C GLN A 147 -4.63 -11.38 2.62
N ILE A 148 -3.74 -10.39 2.54
CA ILE A 148 -3.71 -9.41 1.43
C ILE A 148 -3.14 -10.04 0.16
N MET A 149 -2.15 -10.92 0.29
CA MET A 149 -1.45 -11.56 -0.82
C MET A 149 -2.38 -12.43 -1.67
N PRO A 150 -2.65 -12.12 -2.95
CA PRO A 150 -3.44 -12.98 -3.86
C PRO A 150 -2.92 -14.42 -3.92
N ALA A 151 -3.83 -15.39 -4.11
CA ALA A 151 -3.46 -16.80 -4.22
C ALA A 151 -2.53 -16.98 -5.42
N LEU A 152 -1.54 -17.86 -5.30
CA LEU A 152 -0.63 -18.16 -6.41
C LEU A 152 -1.37 -18.84 -7.57
N GLU A 153 -2.41 -19.61 -7.25
CA GLU A 153 -3.28 -20.28 -8.20
C GLU A 153 -4.71 -19.81 -7.97
N ALA A 154 -5.43 -19.54 -9.05
CA ALA A 154 -6.85 -19.24 -8.94
C ALA A 154 -7.55 -20.48 -8.35
N PRO A 155 -8.34 -20.33 -7.28
CA PRO A 155 -9.13 -21.43 -6.76
C PRO A 155 -9.97 -22.04 -7.88
N ALA A 156 -10.12 -23.36 -7.88
CA ALA A 156 -11.01 -24.04 -8.82
C ALA A 156 -12.47 -23.61 -8.61
N ASP A 157 -12.79 -23.13 -7.39
CA ASP A 157 -14.10 -22.71 -6.96
C ASP A 157 -14.24 -21.17 -6.96
N ALA A 158 -15.29 -20.68 -7.63
CA ALA A 158 -15.60 -19.26 -7.69
C ALA A 158 -16.03 -18.69 -6.32
N ASP A 159 -16.66 -19.51 -5.48
CA ASP A 159 -17.12 -19.10 -4.15
C ASP A 159 -15.91 -18.92 -3.21
N GLU A 160 -14.91 -19.81 -3.30
CA GLU A 160 -13.66 -19.68 -2.55
C GLU A 160 -12.89 -18.41 -2.95
N LEU A 161 -12.82 -18.11 -4.26
CA LEU A 161 -12.22 -16.87 -4.75
C LEU A 161 -12.96 -15.64 -4.24
N TYR A 162 -14.30 -15.66 -4.24
CA TYR A 162 -15.11 -14.56 -3.74
C TYR A 162 -14.88 -14.31 -2.25
N MET A 163 -14.90 -15.37 -1.42
CA MET A 163 -14.68 -15.25 0.03
C MET A 163 -13.29 -14.68 0.34
N ARG A 164 -12.28 -15.15 -0.39
CA ARG A 164 -10.91 -14.66 -0.26
C ARG A 164 -10.76 -13.19 -0.66
N ASP A 165 -11.41 -12.78 -1.75
CA ASP A 165 -11.40 -11.39 -2.21
C ASP A 165 -12.16 -10.45 -1.26
N ARG A 166 -13.27 -10.93 -0.70
CA ARG A 166 -14.01 -10.24 0.38
C ARG A 166 -13.13 -10.08 1.61
N LEU A 167 -12.46 -11.14 2.05
CA LEU A 167 -11.57 -11.10 3.21
C LEU A 167 -10.42 -10.11 3.01
N ARG A 168 -9.75 -10.14 1.86
CA ARG A 168 -8.70 -9.15 1.50
C ARG A 168 -9.20 -7.72 1.61
N THR A 169 -10.40 -7.45 1.09
CA THR A 169 -11.03 -6.12 1.17
C THR A 169 -11.27 -5.70 2.62
N LEU A 170 -11.76 -6.61 3.46
CA LEU A 170 -11.98 -6.36 4.89
C LEU A 170 -10.69 -6.12 5.66
N VAL A 171 -9.62 -6.86 5.35
CA VAL A 171 -8.29 -6.67 5.95
C VAL A 171 -7.71 -5.30 5.59
N LEU A 172 -7.79 -4.90 4.32
CA LEU A 172 -7.36 -3.56 3.90
C LEU A 172 -8.18 -2.45 4.57
N ALA A 173 -9.50 -2.64 4.68
CA ALA A 173 -10.38 -1.69 5.38
C ALA A 173 -10.03 -1.57 6.87
N PHE A 174 -9.74 -2.70 7.55
CA PHE A 174 -9.31 -2.70 8.94
C PHE A 174 -7.95 -1.97 9.13
N LEU A 175 -6.97 -2.25 8.26
CA LEU A 175 -5.64 -1.63 8.33
C LEU A 175 -5.66 -0.13 8.03
N THR A 176 -6.54 0.32 7.13
CA THR A 176 -6.69 1.74 6.78
C THR A 176 -7.67 2.50 7.69
N GLY A 177 -8.51 1.78 8.41
CA GLY A 177 -9.48 2.31 9.39
C GLY A 177 -8.98 2.15 10.82
N GLU A 178 -9.60 1.22 11.56
CA GLU A 178 -9.46 1.12 13.02
C GLU A 178 -8.04 0.79 13.49
N ALA A 179 -7.28 0.00 12.72
CA ALA A 179 -5.92 -0.38 13.10
C ALA A 179 -4.88 0.68 12.72
N LYS A 180 -5.21 1.61 11.81
CA LYS A 180 -4.23 2.52 11.19
C LYS A 180 -3.37 3.24 12.22
N GLN A 181 -4.01 3.87 13.20
CA GLN A 181 -3.30 4.64 14.22
C GLN A 181 -2.38 3.74 15.06
N VAL A 182 -2.88 2.59 15.50
CA VAL A 182 -2.13 1.65 16.35
C VAL A 182 -0.94 1.07 15.58
N VAL A 183 -1.13 0.69 14.31
CA VAL A 183 -0.04 0.20 13.45
C VAL A 183 1.00 1.27 13.21
N VAL A 184 0.61 2.45 12.71
CA VAL A 184 1.55 3.51 12.30
C VAL A 184 2.27 4.16 13.49
N GLU A 185 1.57 4.40 14.60
CA GLU A 185 2.14 5.17 15.73
C GLU A 185 2.83 4.30 16.77
N ARG A 186 2.43 3.03 16.93
CA ARG A 186 2.91 2.17 18.04
C ARG A 186 3.72 0.97 17.60
N HIS A 187 3.34 0.30 16.50
CA HIS A 187 3.88 -1.03 16.18
C HIS A 187 4.86 -1.02 15.02
N ALA A 188 4.51 -0.40 13.89
CA ALA A 188 5.39 -0.21 12.74
C ALA A 188 6.27 1.04 12.95
N VAL A 189 7.02 1.04 14.05
CA VAL A 189 8.00 2.09 14.36
C VAL A 189 9.32 1.82 13.62
N PRO A 190 10.13 2.87 13.34
CA PRO A 190 11.38 2.73 12.59
C PRO A 190 12.28 1.60 13.10
N ASP A 191 12.73 0.75 12.19
CA ASP A 191 13.67 -0.35 12.41
C ASP A 191 13.16 -1.47 13.34
N SER A 192 11.84 -1.54 13.57
CA SER A 192 11.22 -2.65 14.30
C SER A 192 10.95 -3.86 13.40
N ASP A 193 11.01 -5.06 13.96
CA ASP A 193 10.64 -6.29 13.24
C ASP A 193 9.22 -6.23 12.66
N ALA A 194 8.30 -5.57 13.37
CA ALA A 194 6.92 -5.38 12.94
C ALA A 194 6.83 -4.44 11.71
N GLU A 195 7.61 -3.36 11.68
CA GLU A 195 7.71 -2.49 10.51
C GLU A 195 8.29 -3.25 9.31
N HIS A 196 9.36 -4.01 9.51
CA HIS A 196 9.96 -4.81 8.45
C HIS A 196 8.99 -5.84 7.87
N VAL A 197 8.29 -6.61 8.72
CA VAL A 197 7.29 -7.59 8.25
C VAL A 197 6.16 -6.93 7.47
N LEU A 198 5.68 -5.76 7.92
CA LEU A 198 4.62 -5.03 7.23
C LEU A 198 5.10 -4.52 5.85
N ILE A 199 6.27 -3.89 5.81
CA ILE A 199 6.83 -3.34 4.56
C ILE A 199 7.12 -4.47 3.56
N ASP A 200 7.81 -5.53 3.99
CA ASP A 200 8.19 -6.64 3.11
C ASP A 200 6.95 -7.37 2.60
N GLY A 201 5.96 -7.61 3.46
CA GLY A 201 4.70 -8.24 3.08
C GLY A 201 3.91 -7.42 2.07
N LEU A 202 3.76 -6.11 2.28
CA LEU A 202 3.05 -5.22 1.36
C LEU A 202 3.79 -5.01 0.03
N LEU A 203 5.12 -4.88 0.06
CA LEU A 203 5.92 -4.79 -1.17
C LEU A 203 5.84 -6.10 -1.98
N ALA A 204 5.84 -7.26 -1.32
CA ALA A 204 5.64 -8.55 -1.98
C ALA A 204 4.24 -8.70 -2.60
N ALA A 205 3.23 -7.99 -2.07
CA ALA A 205 1.86 -8.01 -2.57
C ALA A 205 1.66 -7.20 -3.85
N ILE A 206 2.27 -6.01 -3.94
CA ILE A 206 2.09 -5.07 -5.06
C ILE A 206 2.15 -5.73 -6.45
N PRO A 207 3.13 -6.61 -6.78
CA PRO A 207 3.19 -7.24 -8.09
C PRO A 207 1.97 -8.09 -8.46
N LYS A 208 1.26 -8.61 -7.46
CA LYS A 208 0.11 -9.52 -7.63
C LYS A 208 -1.24 -8.81 -7.52
N LEU A 209 -1.28 -7.64 -6.91
CA LEU A 209 -2.50 -6.87 -6.71
C LEU A 209 -2.97 -6.18 -8.00
N GLY A 210 -4.27 -5.89 -8.04
CA GLY A 210 -4.89 -5.00 -9.02
C GLY A 210 -4.70 -3.51 -8.67
N PRO A 211 -5.12 -2.59 -9.55
CA PRO A 211 -4.93 -1.15 -9.36
C PRO A 211 -5.52 -0.61 -8.05
N THR A 212 -6.77 -0.95 -7.73
CA THR A 212 -7.47 -0.45 -6.53
C THR A 212 -6.70 -0.78 -5.24
N ASP A 213 -6.39 -2.05 -5.03
CA ASP A 213 -5.66 -2.51 -3.84
C ASP A 213 -4.23 -1.98 -3.82
N THR A 214 -3.58 -1.87 -4.98
CA THR A 214 -2.25 -1.24 -5.05
C THR A 214 -2.32 0.21 -4.55
N ASP A 215 -3.34 0.96 -4.98
CA ASP A 215 -3.51 2.36 -4.58
C ASP A 215 -3.65 2.47 -3.06
N ILE A 216 -4.49 1.62 -2.45
CA ILE A 216 -4.70 1.56 -1.00
C ILE A 216 -3.39 1.19 -0.29
N VAL A 217 -2.71 0.12 -0.71
CA VAL A 217 -1.46 -0.35 -0.09
C VAL A 217 -0.39 0.74 -0.14
N VAL A 218 -0.25 1.42 -1.28
CA VAL A 218 0.78 2.46 -1.43
C VAL A 218 0.37 3.72 -0.68
N LYS A 219 -0.79 4.31 -1.01
CA LYS A 219 -1.17 5.63 -0.51
C LYS A 219 -1.64 5.61 0.92
N ASP A 220 -2.43 4.62 1.31
CA ASP A 220 -3.13 4.62 2.60
C ASP A 220 -2.41 3.82 3.69
N LEU A 221 -1.46 2.95 3.32
CA LEU A 221 -0.63 2.18 4.25
C LEU A 221 0.84 2.58 4.21
N LEU A 222 1.59 2.20 3.16
CA LEU A 222 3.05 2.35 3.12
C LEU A 222 3.49 3.81 3.30
N LEU A 223 2.89 4.73 2.56
CA LEU A 223 3.25 6.16 2.61
C LEU A 223 2.88 6.86 3.92
N HIS A 224 2.19 6.19 4.84
CA HIS A 224 1.92 6.68 6.19
C HIS A 224 2.97 6.21 7.22
N LEU A 225 3.82 5.23 6.86
CA LEU A 225 4.89 4.74 7.74
C LEU A 225 6.08 5.71 7.76
N ARG A 226 6.72 5.85 8.92
CA ARG A 226 7.84 6.78 9.12
C ARG A 226 9.10 6.39 8.35
N ALA A 227 9.24 5.14 7.95
CA ALA A 227 10.30 4.68 7.06
C ALA A 227 10.27 5.31 5.66
N TYR A 228 9.10 5.79 5.20
CA TYR A 228 8.95 6.44 3.88
C TYR A 228 9.18 7.94 3.98
N ARG A 229 10.46 8.32 4.06
CA ARG A 229 10.93 9.71 4.06
C ARG A 229 11.83 9.98 2.84
N PRO A 230 11.96 11.24 2.39
CA PRO A 230 12.80 11.58 1.25
C PRO A 230 14.22 11.00 1.37
N GLY A 231 14.66 10.30 0.32
CA GLY A 231 15.96 9.63 0.28
C GLY A 231 16.08 8.32 1.07
N SER A 232 14.99 7.76 1.62
CA SER A 232 15.04 6.48 2.32
C SER A 232 15.22 5.29 1.35
N PRO A 233 15.86 4.19 1.80
CA PRO A 233 15.95 2.97 1.00
C PRO A 233 14.56 2.37 0.74
N GLN A 234 13.60 2.53 1.65
CA GLN A 234 12.23 2.04 1.49
C GLN A 234 11.49 2.78 0.35
N GLY A 235 11.67 4.09 0.23
CA GLY A 235 11.13 4.84 -0.91
C GLY A 235 11.71 4.38 -2.26
N THR A 236 13.00 4.01 -2.26
CA THR A 236 13.65 3.45 -3.46
C THR A 236 13.13 2.05 -3.77
N ALA A 237 12.99 1.18 -2.76
CA ALA A 237 12.45 -0.17 -2.93
C ALA A 237 11.02 -0.13 -3.49
N LEU A 238 10.14 0.71 -2.94
CA LEU A 238 8.78 0.90 -3.43
C LEU A 238 8.75 1.35 -4.90
N LEU A 239 9.59 2.33 -5.27
CA LEU A 239 9.68 2.78 -6.66
C LEU A 239 10.09 1.63 -7.60
N LEU A 240 11.08 0.82 -7.20
CA LEU A 240 11.52 -0.32 -8.01
C LEU A 240 10.42 -1.38 -8.14
N THR A 241 9.72 -1.71 -7.06
CA THR A 241 8.57 -2.64 -7.10
C THR A 241 7.46 -2.14 -8.04
N LEU A 242 7.12 -0.85 -7.98
CA LEU A 242 6.14 -0.26 -8.89
C LEU A 242 6.61 -0.25 -10.34
N LEU A 243 7.91 -0.04 -10.56
CA LEU A 243 8.51 -0.05 -11.89
C LEU A 243 8.47 -1.45 -12.50
N ASP A 244 8.79 -2.49 -11.74
CA ASP A 244 8.68 -3.88 -12.19
C ASP A 244 7.23 -4.22 -12.57
N LYS A 245 6.26 -3.82 -11.75
CA LYS A 245 4.83 -3.99 -12.06
C LYS A 245 4.41 -3.20 -13.30
N ALA A 246 4.85 -1.95 -13.45
CA ALA A 246 4.58 -1.13 -14.63
C ALA A 246 5.16 -1.76 -15.91
N GLN A 247 6.34 -2.39 -15.83
CA GLN A 247 6.95 -3.12 -16.95
C GLN A 247 6.13 -4.36 -17.33
N LEU A 248 5.61 -5.12 -16.36
CA LEU A 248 4.72 -6.25 -16.62
C LEU A 248 3.43 -5.78 -17.30
N CYS A 249 2.81 -4.71 -16.78
CA CYS A 249 1.64 -4.08 -17.39
C CYS A 249 1.94 -3.59 -18.82
N LEU A 250 3.12 -3.00 -19.06
CA LEU A 250 3.49 -2.51 -20.39
C LEU A 250 3.64 -3.65 -21.41
N LYS A 251 4.05 -4.84 -20.95
CA LYS A 251 4.06 -6.05 -21.79
C LYS A 251 2.64 -6.54 -22.09
N ALA A 252 1.73 -6.45 -21.13
CA ALA A 252 0.32 -6.82 -21.32
C ALA A 252 -0.42 -5.83 -22.23
N ASP A 253 -0.13 -4.54 -22.11
CA ASP A 253 -0.66 -3.47 -22.96
C ASP A 253 0.02 -3.47 -24.36
N ALA A 254 1.02 -4.34 -24.60
CA ALA A 254 1.72 -4.38 -25.89
C ALA A 254 0.77 -4.81 -27.01
N GLY A 255 0.66 -3.96 -28.04
CA GLY A 255 -0.26 -4.18 -29.16
C GLY A 255 -1.66 -3.60 -28.93
N GLN A 256 -1.95 -3.08 -27.75
CA GLN A 256 -3.14 -2.27 -27.50
C GLN A 256 -2.89 -0.81 -27.85
N PRO A 257 -3.92 -0.06 -28.31
CA PRO A 257 -3.77 1.37 -28.62
C PRO A 257 -3.60 2.24 -27.37
N THR A 258 -3.95 1.72 -26.20
CA THR A 258 -3.99 2.46 -24.92
C THR A 258 -3.15 1.79 -23.85
N LEU A 259 -2.55 2.60 -22.99
CA LEU A 259 -1.80 2.16 -21.80
C LEU A 259 -2.73 1.94 -20.60
N ALA A 260 -3.81 1.18 -20.78
CA ALA A 260 -4.90 1.10 -19.80
C ALA A 260 -4.40 0.74 -18.39
N THR A 261 -3.51 -0.25 -18.28
CA THR A 261 -2.98 -0.68 -16.99
C THR A 261 -1.65 0.00 -16.65
N THR A 262 -0.77 0.21 -17.64
CA THR A 262 0.51 0.88 -17.41
C THR A 262 0.34 2.31 -16.93
N ARG A 263 -0.67 3.04 -17.43
CA ARG A 263 -0.92 4.43 -17.07
C ARG A 263 -1.18 4.61 -15.58
N PHE A 264 -1.96 3.72 -14.97
CA PHE A 264 -2.20 3.74 -13.53
C PHE A 264 -0.88 3.68 -12.75
N TYR A 265 0.00 2.73 -13.08
CA TYR A 265 1.29 2.59 -12.38
C TYR A 265 2.26 3.72 -12.69
N MET A 266 2.21 4.32 -13.89
CA MET A 266 2.97 5.53 -14.19
C MET A 266 2.56 6.69 -13.29
N ASP A 267 1.25 6.95 -13.19
CA ASP A 267 0.72 8.04 -12.37
C ASP A 267 1.02 7.80 -10.87
N LEU A 268 0.96 6.54 -10.42
CA LEU A 268 1.33 6.17 -9.06
C LEU A 268 2.83 6.33 -8.77
N MET A 269 3.72 5.92 -9.69
CA MET A 269 5.16 6.17 -9.57
C MET A 269 5.48 7.67 -9.58
N ALA A 270 4.82 8.44 -10.45
CA ALA A 270 4.94 9.89 -10.49
C ALA A 270 4.53 10.52 -9.15
N TYR A 271 3.41 10.10 -8.57
CA TYR A 271 2.98 10.55 -7.24
C TYR A 271 4.02 10.23 -6.15
N VAL A 272 4.59 9.01 -6.14
CA VAL A 272 5.63 8.61 -5.17
C VAL A 272 6.89 9.47 -5.33
N VAL A 273 7.37 9.67 -6.57
CA VAL A 273 8.63 10.38 -6.83
C VAL A 273 8.51 11.89 -6.74
N ILE A 274 7.45 12.46 -7.31
CA ILE A 274 7.30 13.91 -7.43
C ILE A 274 6.58 14.46 -6.20
N THR A 275 5.37 13.97 -5.92
CA THR A 275 4.54 14.52 -4.83
C THR A 275 5.05 14.13 -3.45
N LYS A 276 5.57 12.91 -3.28
CA LYS A 276 6.12 12.46 -1.99
C LYS A 276 7.63 12.60 -1.88
N SER A 277 8.31 12.97 -2.97
CA SER A 277 9.77 13.08 -3.02
C SER A 277 10.49 11.79 -2.57
N LEU A 278 9.90 10.62 -2.88
CA LEU A 278 10.42 9.31 -2.53
C LEU A 278 11.00 8.60 -3.76
N GLY A 279 12.22 8.06 -3.60
CA GLY A 279 12.94 7.45 -4.71
C GLY A 279 13.62 8.47 -5.62
N SER A 280 14.20 7.99 -6.72
CA SER A 280 15.08 8.79 -7.57
C SER A 280 14.38 9.17 -8.89
N PRO A 281 14.26 10.48 -9.21
CA PRO A 281 13.79 10.94 -10.51
C PRO A 281 14.61 10.34 -11.67
N THR A 282 15.91 10.10 -11.47
CA THR A 282 16.79 9.44 -12.43
C THR A 282 16.32 8.03 -12.79
N VAL A 283 15.89 7.24 -11.80
CA VAL A 283 15.37 5.87 -12.03
C VAL A 283 14.09 5.92 -12.85
N LEU A 284 13.17 6.83 -12.49
CA LEU A 284 11.90 6.97 -13.20
C LEU A 284 12.07 7.49 -14.64
N LEU A 285 12.98 8.44 -14.88
CA LEU A 285 13.35 8.87 -16.23
C LEU A 285 13.98 7.74 -17.05
N GLY A 286 14.79 6.90 -16.40
CA GLY A 286 15.36 5.69 -16.99
C GLY A 286 14.30 4.67 -17.45
N PHE A 287 13.09 4.72 -16.91
CA PHE A 287 11.94 3.97 -17.42
C PHE A 287 11.25 4.71 -18.58
N TYR A 288 10.89 5.99 -18.41
CA TYR A 288 10.12 6.73 -19.42
C TYR A 288 10.78 6.78 -20.80
N LEU A 289 12.08 7.09 -20.85
CA LEU A 289 12.80 7.31 -22.10
C LEU A 289 12.87 6.05 -22.99
N PRO A 290 13.45 4.92 -22.54
CA PRO A 290 13.57 3.73 -23.36
C PRO A 290 12.25 2.95 -23.49
N ALA A 291 11.40 2.93 -22.46
CA ALA A 291 10.21 2.06 -22.47
C ALA A 291 9.02 2.70 -23.19
N LEU A 292 8.82 4.01 -23.04
CA LEU A 292 7.59 4.70 -23.45
C LEU A 292 7.85 5.73 -24.57
N VAL A 293 8.84 6.61 -24.40
CA VAL A 293 9.14 7.64 -25.42
C VAL A 293 9.59 7.02 -26.73
N ALA A 294 10.39 5.95 -26.70
CA ALA A 294 10.77 5.21 -27.91
C ALA A 294 9.58 4.61 -28.67
N LYS A 295 8.45 4.37 -27.99
CA LYS A 295 7.23 3.77 -28.55
C LYS A 295 6.10 4.78 -28.75
N MET A 296 6.34 6.06 -28.49
CA MET A 296 5.31 7.09 -28.40
C MET A 296 4.39 7.18 -29.63
N ARG A 297 4.93 6.93 -30.83
CA ARG A 297 4.16 6.92 -32.10
C ARG A 297 3.04 5.87 -32.16
N PHE A 298 3.10 4.84 -31.31
CA PHE A 298 2.11 3.75 -31.26
C PHE A 298 1.05 3.96 -30.18
N LEU A 299 1.21 4.98 -29.35
CA LEU A 299 0.29 5.28 -28.25
C LEU A 299 -0.85 6.17 -28.74
N SER A 300 -2.00 6.07 -28.06
CA SER A 300 -3.11 7.03 -28.21
C SER A 300 -2.64 8.47 -27.92
N PRO A 301 -3.27 9.50 -28.53
CA PRO A 301 -2.91 10.89 -28.24
C PRO A 301 -2.95 11.24 -26.75
N ASP A 302 -3.95 10.73 -26.02
CA ASP A 302 -4.09 10.98 -24.59
C ASP A 302 -2.94 10.36 -23.78
N ASP A 303 -2.50 9.15 -24.15
CA ASP A 303 -1.38 8.49 -23.49
C ASP A 303 -0.04 9.13 -23.87
N GLN A 304 0.11 9.62 -25.10
CA GLN A 304 1.28 10.41 -25.49
C GLN A 304 1.43 11.64 -24.58
N ILE A 305 0.33 12.38 -24.36
CA ILE A 305 0.34 13.56 -23.50
C ILE A 305 0.60 13.19 -22.04
N SER A 306 0.00 12.11 -21.55
CA SER A 306 0.26 11.63 -20.19
C SER A 306 1.74 11.27 -19.96
N VAL A 307 2.35 10.51 -20.89
CA VAL A 307 3.79 10.17 -20.84
C VAL A 307 4.65 11.44 -20.85
N ILE A 308 4.34 12.39 -21.72
CA ILE A 308 5.10 13.65 -21.84
C ILE A 308 5.02 14.45 -20.54
N CYS A 309 3.83 14.58 -19.96
CA CYS A 309 3.64 15.34 -18.72
C CYS A 309 4.36 14.68 -17.55
N ASN A 310 4.16 13.38 -17.33
CA ASN A 310 4.84 12.62 -16.28
C ASN A 310 6.38 12.69 -16.41
N MET A 311 6.90 12.56 -17.63
CA MET A 311 8.35 12.66 -17.87
C MET A 311 8.88 14.08 -17.58
N ALA A 312 8.16 15.11 -18.01
CA ALA A 312 8.55 16.50 -17.78
C ALA A 312 8.49 16.89 -16.30
N GLU A 313 7.46 16.46 -15.57
CA GLU A 313 7.37 16.65 -14.12
C GLU A 313 8.52 15.92 -13.39
N THR A 314 8.90 14.73 -13.85
CA THR A 314 10.04 14.00 -13.31
C THR A 314 11.37 14.70 -13.60
N LEU A 315 11.53 15.31 -14.78
CA LEU A 315 12.69 16.16 -15.11
C LEU A 315 12.77 17.38 -14.18
N ALA A 316 11.64 18.06 -13.94
CA ALA A 316 11.58 19.21 -13.04
C ALA A 316 11.99 18.82 -11.61
N ALA A 317 11.40 17.76 -11.07
CA ALA A 317 11.74 17.25 -9.73
C ALA A 317 13.23 16.87 -9.60
N GLY A 318 13.82 16.30 -10.66
CA GLY A 318 15.25 15.98 -10.68
C GLY A 318 16.17 17.21 -10.73
N GLU A 319 15.68 18.35 -11.23
CA GLU A 319 16.43 19.61 -11.29
C GLU A 319 16.36 20.43 -9.99
N GLU A 320 15.29 20.24 -9.21
CA GLU A 320 15.12 20.88 -7.90
C GLU A 320 15.96 20.23 -6.80
N GLY A 321 16.33 18.95 -6.95
CA GLY A 321 17.14 18.22 -5.98
C GLY A 321 18.63 18.59 -5.99
N ASP A 322 19.12 19.15 -4.88
CA ASP A 322 20.54 19.53 -4.66
C ASP A 322 21.56 18.41 -4.96
N LYS A 323 21.19 17.15 -4.75
CA LYS A 323 22.09 15.99 -4.96
C LYS A 323 21.95 15.32 -6.34
N GLY A 324 20.88 15.60 -7.08
CA GLY A 324 20.54 14.90 -8.33
C GLY A 324 20.90 15.68 -9.59
N ARG A 325 20.79 17.01 -9.54
CA ARG A 325 20.89 17.89 -10.71
C ARG A 325 22.19 17.74 -11.51
N ASP A 326 23.31 17.57 -10.82
CA ASP A 326 24.64 17.48 -11.44
C ASP A 326 25.19 16.04 -11.51
N SER A 327 24.35 15.05 -11.16
CA SER A 327 24.72 13.64 -11.32
C SER A 327 24.96 13.33 -12.80
N PRO A 328 26.08 12.68 -13.18
CA PRO A 328 26.37 12.31 -14.58
C PRO A 328 25.24 11.52 -15.23
N GLN A 329 24.58 10.64 -14.46
CA GLN A 329 23.48 9.82 -14.96
C GLN A 329 22.22 10.67 -15.24
N PHE A 330 21.90 11.62 -14.36
CA PHE A 330 20.78 12.52 -14.58
C PHE A 330 21.03 13.43 -15.78
N LEU A 331 22.24 13.99 -15.91
CA LEU A 331 22.63 14.81 -17.07
C LEU A 331 22.52 14.04 -18.38
N LEU A 332 22.90 12.76 -18.40
CA LEU A 332 22.73 11.88 -19.55
C LEU A 332 21.25 11.73 -19.93
N LEU A 333 20.38 11.42 -18.97
CA LEU A 333 18.93 11.26 -19.22
C LEU A 333 18.27 12.58 -19.63
N ARG A 334 18.67 13.71 -19.05
CA ARG A 334 18.22 15.04 -19.46
C ARG A 334 18.60 15.31 -20.92
N ASN A 335 19.82 14.98 -21.32
CA ASN A 335 20.26 15.13 -22.70
C ASN A 335 19.47 14.20 -23.64
N GLN A 336 19.24 12.95 -23.27
CA GLN A 336 18.38 12.04 -24.04
C GLN A 336 16.95 12.59 -24.19
N SER A 337 16.40 13.22 -23.16
CA SER A 337 15.10 13.91 -23.21
C SER A 337 15.10 15.06 -24.21
N VAL A 338 16.18 15.85 -24.25
CA VAL A 338 16.37 16.91 -25.27
C VAL A 338 16.46 16.30 -26.67
N ASP A 339 17.15 15.17 -26.85
CA ASP A 339 17.25 14.52 -28.17
C ASP A 339 15.90 14.01 -28.68
N ALA A 340 15.04 13.53 -27.77
CA ALA A 340 13.67 13.10 -28.05
C ALA A 340 12.66 14.25 -28.25
N SER A 341 12.99 15.46 -27.79
CA SER A 341 12.07 16.61 -27.73
C SER A 341 11.38 17.01 -29.04
N PRO A 342 11.94 16.82 -30.26
CA PRO A 342 11.20 17.10 -31.50
C PRO A 342 9.88 16.32 -31.60
N ASN A 343 9.93 15.03 -31.27
CA ASN A 343 8.75 14.17 -31.30
C ASN A 343 7.77 14.56 -30.18
N LEU A 344 8.29 14.89 -28.99
CA LEU A 344 7.47 15.32 -27.85
C LEU A 344 6.74 16.64 -28.15
N PHE A 345 7.44 17.60 -28.74
CA PHE A 345 6.87 18.88 -29.16
C PHE A 345 5.86 18.70 -30.28
N GLU A 346 6.08 17.76 -31.22
CA GLU A 346 5.09 17.45 -32.24
C GLU A 346 3.79 16.90 -31.63
N CYS A 347 3.90 16.00 -30.64
CA CYS A 347 2.74 15.45 -29.92
C CYS A 347 2.00 16.56 -29.14
N LEU A 348 2.72 17.40 -28.39
CA LEU A 348 2.15 18.56 -27.68
C LEU A 348 1.51 19.55 -28.66
N ALA A 349 2.11 19.78 -29.82
CA ALA A 349 1.57 20.66 -30.84
C ALA A 349 0.25 20.11 -31.39
N LYS A 350 0.16 18.79 -31.63
CA LYS A 350 -1.05 18.14 -32.14
C LYS A 350 -2.19 18.21 -31.12
N ALA A 351 -1.94 17.80 -29.88
CA ALA A 351 -2.95 17.81 -28.82
C ALA A 351 -3.34 19.22 -28.34
N GLY A 352 -2.42 20.18 -28.44
CA GLY A 352 -2.56 21.52 -27.89
C GLY A 352 -2.06 21.62 -26.44
N ILE A 353 -1.79 22.86 -26.00
CA ILE A 353 -1.23 23.17 -24.67
C ILE A 353 -2.16 24.04 -23.82
N ALA A 354 -3.47 23.92 -24.06
CA ALA A 354 -4.48 24.68 -23.30
C ALA A 354 -4.46 24.27 -21.81
N GLN A 355 -4.33 22.98 -21.53
CA GLN A 355 -4.20 22.44 -20.18
C GLN A 355 -2.90 22.90 -19.53
N GLU A 356 -3.00 23.29 -18.25
CA GLU A 356 -1.86 23.77 -17.46
C GLU A 356 -0.74 22.73 -17.38
N ARG A 357 -1.10 21.46 -17.15
CA ARG A 357 -0.15 20.34 -17.09
C ARG A 357 0.71 20.23 -18.35
N SER A 358 0.07 20.22 -19.53
CA SER A 358 0.77 20.17 -20.82
C SER A 358 1.60 21.41 -21.10
N ARG A 359 1.14 22.59 -20.65
CA ARG A 359 1.90 23.84 -20.76
C ARG A 359 3.16 23.81 -19.90
N ASN A 360 3.06 23.33 -18.67
CA ASN A 360 4.20 23.17 -17.77
C ASN A 360 5.20 22.14 -18.32
N ALA A 361 4.70 21.02 -18.86
CA ALA A 361 5.54 20.05 -19.54
C ALA A 361 6.33 20.67 -20.70
N CYS A 362 5.67 21.49 -21.53
CA CYS A 362 6.31 22.23 -22.62
C CYS A 362 7.43 23.17 -22.11
N LYS A 363 7.16 23.94 -21.04
CA LYS A 363 8.16 24.83 -20.43
C LYS A 363 9.39 24.08 -19.94
N VAL A 364 9.19 22.97 -19.22
CA VAL A 364 10.30 22.18 -18.68
C VAL A 364 11.18 21.65 -19.81
N LEU A 365 10.58 21.06 -20.85
CA LEU A 365 11.32 20.55 -22.00
C LEU A 365 12.10 21.65 -22.74
N LEU A 366 11.49 22.83 -22.93
CA LEU A 366 12.18 24.00 -23.50
C LEU A 366 13.33 24.47 -22.62
N GLY A 367 13.14 24.48 -21.29
CA GLY A 367 14.18 24.80 -20.31
C GLY A 367 15.35 23.81 -20.34
N CYS A 368 15.10 22.52 -20.52
CA CYS A 368 16.14 21.52 -20.74
C CYS A 368 16.90 21.77 -22.06
N CYS A 369 16.20 22.09 -23.15
CA CYS A 369 16.83 22.44 -24.43
C CYS A 369 17.75 23.67 -24.31
N LEU A 370 17.27 24.72 -23.63
CA LEU A 370 18.02 25.95 -23.38
C LEU A 370 19.30 25.70 -22.58
N ARG A 371 19.22 24.87 -21.54
CA ARG A 371 20.40 24.51 -20.73
C ARG A 371 21.42 23.70 -21.52
N ARG A 372 20.97 22.74 -22.33
CA ARG A 372 21.90 22.00 -23.21
C ARG A 372 22.53 22.91 -24.26
N LYS A 373 21.78 23.89 -24.77
CA LYS A 373 22.35 24.91 -25.68
C LYS A 373 23.45 25.73 -25.02
N ALA A 374 23.29 26.09 -23.74
CA ALA A 374 24.32 26.81 -22.99
C ALA A 374 25.65 26.04 -22.88
N THR A 375 25.64 24.72 -23.07
CA THR A 375 26.85 23.87 -23.11
C THR A 375 27.37 23.61 -24.53
N GLY A 376 26.96 24.42 -25.52
CA GLY A 376 27.47 24.34 -26.91
C GLY A 376 26.66 23.43 -27.85
N TRP A 377 25.52 22.89 -27.42
CA TRP A 377 24.64 22.12 -28.30
C TRP A 377 23.94 23.02 -29.34
N SER A 378 23.99 22.63 -30.61
CA SER A 378 23.29 23.30 -31.71
C SER A 378 21.91 22.67 -31.91
N LEU A 379 20.92 23.51 -32.25
CA LEU A 379 19.55 23.06 -32.44
C LEU A 379 19.39 22.31 -33.79
N PRO A 380 19.01 21.02 -33.79
CA PRO A 380 18.74 20.28 -35.02
C PRO A 380 17.55 20.84 -35.80
N THR A 381 17.60 20.74 -37.14
CA THR A 381 16.54 21.25 -38.04
C THR A 381 15.15 20.66 -37.77
N ARG A 382 15.09 19.41 -37.29
CA ARG A 382 13.85 18.71 -36.89
C ARG A 382 13.03 19.42 -35.81
N PHE A 383 13.61 20.36 -35.07
CA PHE A 383 12.87 21.16 -34.09
C PHE A 383 12.04 22.29 -34.71
N ARG A 384 12.37 22.75 -35.93
CA ARG A 384 11.76 23.95 -36.53
C ARG A 384 10.24 23.84 -36.62
N SER A 385 9.73 22.83 -37.31
CA SER A 385 8.29 22.70 -37.57
C SER A 385 7.46 22.47 -36.29
N PRO A 386 7.86 21.58 -35.35
CA PRO A 386 7.15 21.44 -34.08
C PRO A 386 7.12 22.72 -33.24
N LEU A 387 8.24 23.45 -33.15
CA LEU A 387 8.32 24.69 -32.38
C LEU A 387 7.52 25.84 -33.02
N GLU A 388 7.53 25.96 -34.35
CA GLU A 388 6.68 26.93 -35.06
C GLU A 388 5.19 26.66 -34.82
N THR A 389 4.79 25.38 -34.86
CA THR A 389 3.41 24.97 -34.60
C THR A 389 3.01 25.25 -33.15
N LEU A 390 3.87 24.91 -32.18
CA LEU A 390 3.64 25.24 -30.77
C LEU A 390 3.56 26.74 -30.55
N ARG A 391 4.41 27.53 -31.23
CA ARG A 391 4.38 28.98 -31.17
C ARG A 391 3.05 29.52 -31.71
N ALA A 392 2.60 29.08 -32.88
CA ALA A 392 1.31 29.53 -33.41
C ALA A 392 0.14 29.17 -32.47
N LYS A 393 0.19 28.00 -31.83
CA LYS A 393 -0.86 27.56 -30.89
C LYS A 393 -0.75 28.15 -29.47
N SER A 394 0.32 28.87 -29.16
CA SER A 394 0.58 29.44 -27.83
C SER A 394 0.51 30.97 -27.81
N GLU A 395 -0.20 31.59 -28.74
CA GLU A 395 -0.36 33.06 -28.80
C GLU A 395 -0.90 33.66 -27.49
N GLN A 396 -1.68 32.88 -26.73
CA GLN A 396 -2.25 33.29 -25.44
C GLN A 396 -1.30 33.03 -24.25
N PHE A 397 -0.18 32.33 -24.44
CA PHE A 397 0.73 31.89 -23.37
C PHE A 397 2.11 32.52 -23.53
N LYS A 398 2.25 33.73 -22.99
CA LYS A 398 3.43 34.59 -23.15
C LYS A 398 4.72 33.93 -22.63
N ASP A 399 4.62 33.13 -21.58
CA ASP A 399 5.72 32.37 -20.99
C ASP A 399 6.32 31.33 -21.96
N VAL A 400 5.50 30.54 -22.63
CA VAL A 400 5.95 29.58 -23.66
C VAL A 400 6.47 30.33 -24.87
N GLN A 401 5.81 31.43 -25.27
CA GLN A 401 6.29 32.30 -26.34
C GLN A 401 7.68 32.84 -26.05
N ASP A 402 7.94 33.33 -24.85
CA ASP A 402 9.21 33.95 -24.50
C ASP A 402 10.36 32.92 -24.46
N LEU A 403 10.08 31.66 -24.13
CA LEU A 403 11.05 30.56 -24.24
C LEU A 403 11.35 30.15 -25.69
N ILE A 404 10.39 30.32 -26.60
CA ILE A 404 10.54 30.03 -28.04
C ILE A 404 11.06 31.25 -28.82
N ARG A 405 10.78 32.46 -28.34
CA ARG A 405 11.03 33.73 -29.04
C ARG A 405 12.51 33.94 -29.25
N VAL A 406 12.82 34.43 -30.44
CA VAL A 406 14.18 34.73 -30.85
C VAL A 406 14.24 36.11 -31.47
N ARG A 407 15.25 36.88 -31.09
CA ARG A 407 15.38 38.26 -31.57
C ARG A 407 15.90 38.38 -33.01
N ASN A 408 16.33 37.30 -33.70
CA ASN A 408 16.83 37.34 -35.10
C ASN A 408 16.90 35.94 -35.82
N GLY A 409 15.86 35.09 -35.76
CA GLY A 409 15.80 33.77 -36.44
C GLY A 409 15.76 32.56 -35.48
N LEU A 410 15.40 31.35 -35.90
CA LEU A 410 15.09 30.18 -35.04
C LEU A 410 16.26 29.60 -34.20
N LEU A 411 16.72 30.30 -33.15
CA LEU A 411 17.72 29.80 -32.21
C LEU A 411 17.53 30.41 -30.80
N PHE A 412 16.92 29.65 -29.87
CA PHE A 412 16.90 29.82 -28.40
C PHE A 412 17.78 30.95 -27.78
N VAL A 413 17.21 31.86 -27.00
CA VAL A 413 17.92 33.05 -26.47
C VAL A 413 19.13 32.70 -25.56
N SER A 414 20.18 33.52 -25.67
CA SER A 414 21.39 33.54 -24.84
C SER A 414 21.10 33.82 -23.36
N SER A 415 22.04 33.41 -22.50
CA SER A 415 22.05 33.19 -21.05
C SER A 415 21.51 34.29 -20.11
N VAL A 416 21.16 35.48 -20.60
CA VAL A 416 20.85 36.65 -19.75
C VAL A 416 19.37 36.75 -19.36
N CYS A 417 18.44 36.08 -20.07
CA CYS A 417 17.00 36.06 -19.69
C CYS A 417 16.59 34.86 -18.81
N LEU A 418 17.43 33.81 -18.70
CA LEU A 418 17.10 32.59 -17.94
C LEU A 418 17.03 32.81 -16.43
N GLN A 419 17.83 33.72 -15.87
CA GLN A 419 17.79 34.01 -14.43
C GLN A 419 16.47 34.63 -13.99
N HIS A 420 15.79 35.39 -14.86
CA HIS A 420 14.54 36.06 -14.53
C HIS A 420 13.29 35.18 -14.75
N VAL A 421 13.38 34.17 -15.62
CA VAL A 421 12.29 33.21 -15.88
C VAL A 421 12.36 32.00 -14.94
N LEU A 422 13.56 31.51 -14.61
CA LEU A 422 13.72 30.42 -13.64
C LEU A 422 13.45 30.85 -12.19
N SER A 423 13.58 32.15 -11.86
CA SER A 423 13.17 32.70 -10.56
C SER A 423 11.66 32.87 -10.38
N VAL A 424 10.87 32.65 -11.44
CA VAL A 424 9.40 32.87 -11.46
C VAL A 424 8.62 31.55 -11.62
N LEU A 425 9.31 30.40 -11.72
CA LEU A 425 8.65 29.12 -11.49
C LEU A 425 8.24 29.06 -10.01
N PRO A 426 6.95 28.95 -9.69
CA PRO A 426 6.52 28.82 -8.30
C PRO A 426 7.14 27.56 -7.71
N SER A 427 7.57 27.67 -6.46
CA SER A 427 7.70 26.52 -5.56
C SER A 427 6.35 25.81 -5.57
N LEU A 428 6.25 24.67 -6.25
CA LEU A 428 5.07 23.79 -6.22
C LEU A 428 5.30 22.69 -5.20
#